data_AF-A0A940WYF9-F1
#
_entry.id   AF-A0A940WYF9-F1
#
_cell.length_a   1.000
_cell.length_b   1.000
_cell.length_c   1.000
_cell.angle_alpha   90.00
_cell.angle_beta   90.00
_cell.angle_gamma   90.00
#
_symmetry.space_group_name_H-M   'P 1'
#
loop_
_entity.id
_entity.type
_entity.pdbx_description
1 polymer ?
#
loop_
_entity_poly.entity_id
_entity_poly.type
_entity_poly.pdbx_seq_one_letter_code
_entity_poly.pdbx_strand_id
1 'polypeptide(L)'
;MSNETVSEWLSHKGLSSTEIDFIDTVLTFTSTAIGLSNKLDEINQTLQVSFPDKKAKIVPNVTFGQFEKMLVDNGLFIDLNEMLIRYKTQGLCVDLCNQLLEIALEK
;
A
#
# COMPACT_ATOMS: atom_id res chain seq x y z
N MET A 1 17.22 -1.88 -14.17
CA MET A 1 15.79 -1.95 -13.82
C MET A 1 15.00 -1.65 -15.06
N SER A 2 13.94 -2.41 -15.33
CA SER A 2 13.01 -2.16 -16.44
C SER A 2 12.45 -0.73 -16.33
N ASN A 3 12.23 -0.06 -17.46
CA ASN A 3 11.57 1.25 -17.53
C ASN A 3 10.05 1.17 -17.27
N GLU A 4 9.56 0.03 -16.75
CA GLU A 4 8.15 -0.16 -16.48
C GLU A 4 7.75 0.59 -15.21
N THR A 5 6.58 1.23 -15.24
CA THR A 5 5.94 1.81 -14.07
C THR A 5 5.55 0.73 -13.06
N VAL A 6 5.36 1.10 -11.80
CA VAL A 6 4.96 0.14 -10.77
C VAL A 6 3.61 -0.51 -11.09
N SER A 7 2.67 0.25 -11.66
CA SER A 7 1.37 -0.26 -12.10
C SER A 7 1.50 -1.26 -13.26
N GLU A 8 2.39 -1.02 -14.24
CA GLU A 8 2.69 -1.98 -15.30
C GLU A 8 3.29 -3.27 -14.73
N TRP A 9 4.23 -3.15 -13.79
CA TRP A 9 4.81 -4.31 -13.12
C TRP A 9 3.75 -5.10 -12.33
N LEU A 10 2.87 -4.44 -11.57
CA LEU A 10 1.79 -5.11 -10.83
C LEU A 10 0.82 -5.82 -11.78
N SER A 11 0.50 -5.21 -12.92
CA SER A 11 -0.31 -5.83 -13.97
C SER A 11 0.37 -7.08 -14.54
N HIS A 12 1.68 -7.05 -14.80
CA HIS A 12 2.45 -8.23 -15.20
C HIS A 12 2.49 -9.34 -14.13
N LYS A 13 2.26 -9.00 -12.86
CA LYS A 13 2.10 -9.97 -11.76
C LYS A 13 0.68 -10.50 -11.62
N GLY A 14 -0.22 -10.12 -12.51
CA GLY A 14 -1.59 -10.63 -12.59
C GLY A 14 -2.61 -9.86 -11.75
N LEU A 15 -2.25 -8.69 -11.23
CA LEU A 15 -3.21 -7.83 -10.54
C LEU A 15 -4.09 -7.10 -11.56
N SER A 16 -5.38 -7.05 -11.26
CA SER A 16 -6.34 -6.23 -12.00
C SER A 16 -6.13 -4.73 -11.71
N SER A 17 -6.65 -3.87 -12.58
CA SER A 17 -6.60 -2.42 -12.37
C SER A 17 -7.23 -2.02 -11.02
N THR A 18 -8.35 -2.65 -10.63
CA THR A 18 -9.01 -2.37 -9.34
C THR A 18 -8.14 -2.74 -8.14
N GLU A 19 -7.33 -3.79 -8.24
CA GLU A 19 -6.41 -4.19 -7.17
C GLU A 19 -5.20 -3.26 -7.09
N ILE A 20 -4.72 -2.77 -8.22
CA ILE A 20 -3.68 -1.74 -8.29
C ILE A 20 -4.20 -0.44 -7.67
N ASP A 21 -5.38 0.02 -8.09
CA ASP A 21 -6.04 1.22 -7.55
C ASP A 21 -6.23 1.12 -6.03
N PHE A 22 -6.58 -0.08 -5.55
CA PHE A 22 -6.71 -0.34 -4.11
C PHE A 22 -5.36 -0.18 -3.39
N ILE A 23 -4.28 -0.78 -3.91
CA ILE A 23 -2.93 -0.64 -3.32
C ILE A 23 -2.51 0.83 -3.29
N ASP A 24 -2.66 1.54 -4.41
CA ASP A 24 -2.33 2.97 -4.53
C ASP A 24 -3.12 3.81 -3.53
N THR A 25 -4.42 3.53 -3.38
CA THR A 25 -5.27 4.23 -2.43
C THR A 25 -4.83 3.97 -1.00
N VAL A 26 -4.54 2.71 -0.64
CA VAL A 26 -4.09 2.40 0.73
C VAL A 26 -2.77 3.08 1.05
N LEU A 27 -1.78 3.04 0.15
CA LEU A 27 -0.49 3.71 0.36
C LEU A 27 -0.66 5.22 0.52
N THR A 28 -1.50 5.83 -0.31
CA THR A 28 -1.82 7.27 -0.25
C THR A 28 -2.51 7.64 1.05
N PHE A 29 -3.52 6.87 1.45
CA PHE A 29 -4.30 7.12 2.65
C PHE A 29 -3.50 6.86 3.92
N THR A 30 -2.66 5.84 3.93
CA THR A 30 -1.72 5.58 5.03
C THR A 30 -0.75 6.74 5.19
N SER A 31 -0.15 7.20 4.09
CA SER A 31 0.74 8.38 4.10
C SER A 31 0.02 9.63 4.62
N THR A 32 -1.23 9.83 4.19
CA THR A 32 -2.07 10.96 4.64
C THR A 32 -2.42 10.86 6.12
N ALA A 33 -2.77 9.67 6.60
CA ALA A 33 -3.19 9.42 7.97
C ALA A 33 -2.06 9.63 8.99
N ILE A 34 -0.79 9.49 8.58
CA ILE A 34 0.39 9.86 9.38
C ILE A 34 0.38 11.36 9.70
N GLY A 35 0.06 12.21 8.73
CA GLY A 35 0.03 13.67 8.90
C GLY A 35 -1.29 14.24 9.44
N LEU A 36 -2.40 13.53 9.22
CA LEU A 36 -3.77 14.00 9.51
C LEU A 36 -4.55 12.96 10.32
N SER A 37 -4.04 12.60 11.50
CA SER A 37 -4.66 11.58 12.36
C SER A 37 -6.11 11.89 12.74
N ASN A 38 -6.49 13.17 12.81
CA ASN A 38 -7.87 13.61 13.06
C ASN A 38 -8.85 13.30 11.92
N LYS A 39 -8.36 12.93 10.73
CA LYS A 39 -9.17 12.53 9.58
C LYS A 39 -9.24 11.02 9.37
N LEU A 40 -8.75 10.22 10.31
CA LEU A 40 -8.65 8.77 10.15
C LEU A 40 -10.01 8.10 9.89
N ASP A 41 -11.08 8.60 10.50
CA ASP A 41 -12.44 8.08 10.30
C ASP A 41 -12.95 8.39 8.89
N GLU A 42 -12.77 9.63 8.41
CA GLU A 42 -13.12 10.03 7.04
C GLU A 42 -12.34 9.23 5.99
N ILE A 43 -11.04 9.03 6.24
CA ILE A 43 -10.16 8.23 5.38
C ILE A 43 -10.66 6.79 5.28
N ASN A 44 -10.95 6.15 6.43
CA ASN A 44 -11.44 4.78 6.47
C ASN A 44 -12.83 4.64 5.85
N GLN A 45 -13.72 5.60 6.07
CA GLN A 45 -15.04 5.61 5.43
C GLN A 45 -14.91 5.72 3.91
N THR A 46 -14.03 6.60 3.43
CA THR A 46 -13.76 6.76 1.99
C THR A 46 -13.20 5.48 1.39
N LEU A 47 -12.25 4.82 2.06
CA LEU A 47 -11.69 3.55 1.60
C LEU A 47 -12.78 2.48 1.44
N GLN A 48 -13.66 2.35 2.44
CA GLN A 48 -14.74 1.37 2.44
C GLN A 48 -15.80 1.64 1.36
N VAL A 49 -16.07 2.92 1.05
CA VAL A 49 -16.98 3.28 -0.06
C VAL A 49 -16.36 2.97 -1.41
N SER A 50 -15.06 3.24 -1.59
CA SER A 50 -14.35 2.98 -2.85
C SER A 50 -14.13 1.50 -3.11
N PHE A 51 -13.94 0.70 -2.06
CA PHE A 51 -13.63 -0.72 -2.15
C PHE A 51 -14.48 -1.56 -1.18
N PRO A 52 -15.80 -1.69 -1.42
CA PRO A 52 -16.74 -2.31 -0.49
C PRO A 52 -16.45 -3.80 -0.24
N ASP A 53 -15.82 -4.48 -1.20
CA ASP A 53 -15.44 -5.89 -1.09
C ASP A 53 -14.10 -6.11 -0.39
N LYS A 54 -13.39 -5.03 0.01
CA LYS A 54 -12.08 -5.09 0.64
C LYS A 54 -12.16 -4.89 2.15
N LYS A 55 -11.55 -5.80 2.89
CA LYS A 55 -11.44 -5.80 4.35
C LYS A 55 -10.16 -5.08 4.78
N ALA A 56 -10.03 -3.81 4.43
CA ALA A 56 -8.88 -2.99 4.80
C ALA A 56 -9.26 -1.83 5.70
N LYS A 57 -8.36 -1.53 6.63
CA LYS A 57 -8.45 -0.40 7.54
C LYS A 57 -7.11 0.30 7.59
N ILE A 58 -7.11 1.60 7.32
CA ILE A 58 -5.92 2.45 7.41
C ILE A 58 -5.56 2.62 8.88
N VAL A 59 -4.28 2.44 9.17
CA VAL A 59 -3.66 2.69 10.47
C VAL A 59 -2.41 3.52 10.22
N PRO A 60 -2.24 4.69 10.87
CA PRO A 60 -1.11 5.59 10.61
C PRO A 60 0.26 4.94 10.84
N ASN A 61 0.38 4.10 11.89
CA ASN A 61 1.64 3.44 12.26
C ASN A 61 1.64 1.98 11.81
N VAL A 62 1.27 1.73 10.55
CA VAL A 62 1.25 0.37 10.00
C VAL A 62 2.68 -0.14 9.82
N THR A 63 2.94 -1.34 10.30
CA THR A 63 4.22 -2.04 10.11
C THR A 63 4.23 -2.86 8.82
N PHE A 64 5.41 -3.24 8.33
CA PHE A 64 5.56 -4.12 7.16
C PHE A 64 4.65 -5.36 7.24
N GLY A 65 4.71 -6.09 8.36
CA GLY A 65 3.92 -7.32 8.53
C GLY A 65 2.42 -7.08 8.63
N GLN A 66 1.98 -5.94 9.17
CA GLN A 66 0.55 -5.58 9.17
C GLN A 66 0.08 -5.23 7.75
N PHE A 67 0.91 -4.54 6.98
CA PHE A 67 0.61 -4.20 5.59
C PHE A 67 0.58 -5.45 4.70
N GLU A 68 1.56 -6.34 4.84
CA GLU A 68 1.59 -7.64 4.16
C GLU A 68 0.33 -8.45 4.48
N LYS A 69 -0.01 -8.57 5.76
CA LYS A 69 -1.22 -9.26 6.19
C LYS A 69 -2.48 -8.64 5.58
N MET A 70 -2.57 -7.31 5.54
CA MET A 70 -3.70 -6.61 4.94
C MET A 70 -3.85 -6.96 3.45
N LEU A 71 -2.75 -7.04 2.69
CA LEU A 71 -2.78 -7.45 1.29
C LEU A 71 -3.27 -8.89 1.15
N VAL A 72 -2.72 -9.83 1.93
CA VAL A 72 -3.10 -11.25 1.92
C VAL A 72 -4.57 -11.45 2.31
N ASP A 73 -5.05 -10.78 3.36
CA ASP A 73 -6.45 -10.83 3.80
C ASP A 73 -7.44 -10.31 2.74
N ASN A 74 -6.93 -9.55 1.75
CA ASN A 74 -7.66 -9.00 0.61
C ASN A 74 -7.40 -9.72 -0.71
N GLY A 75 -6.77 -10.91 -0.66
CA GLY A 75 -6.50 -11.77 -1.81
C GLY A 75 -5.33 -11.32 -2.68
N LEU A 76 -4.49 -10.40 -2.19
CA LEU A 76 -3.37 -9.84 -2.93
C LEU A 76 -2.08 -10.53 -2.53
N PHE A 77 -1.59 -11.40 -3.41
CA PHE A 77 -0.35 -12.15 -3.21
C PHE A 77 0.75 -11.56 -4.09
N ILE A 78 1.48 -10.60 -3.53
CA ILE A 78 2.56 -9.88 -4.21
C ILE A 78 3.81 -9.88 -3.33
N ASP A 79 5.00 -9.84 -3.94
CA ASP A 79 6.24 -9.57 -3.20
C ASP A 79 6.19 -8.12 -2.70
N LEU A 80 5.87 -7.97 -1.41
CA LEU A 80 5.73 -6.65 -0.80
C LEU A 80 7.05 -5.88 -0.80
N ASN A 81 8.19 -6.55 -0.65
CA ASN A 81 9.48 -5.90 -0.63
C ASN A 81 9.81 -5.32 -2.01
N GLU A 82 9.68 -6.14 -3.07
CA GLU A 82 9.88 -5.68 -4.45
C GLU A 82 8.90 -4.54 -4.80
N MET A 83 7.63 -4.67 -4.39
CA MET A 83 6.62 -3.63 -4.63
C MET A 83 7.02 -2.29 -4.00
N LEU A 84 7.34 -2.27 -2.69
CA LEU A 84 7.71 -1.05 -1.98
C LEU A 84 9.01 -0.43 -2.53
N ILE A 85 9.99 -1.26 -2.92
CA ILE A 85 11.21 -0.79 -3.59
C ILE A 85 10.85 -0.08 -4.89
N ARG A 86 9.96 -0.66 -5.72
CA ARG A 86 9.55 -0.07 -7.00
C ARG A 86 8.86 1.27 -6.81
N TYR A 87 7.84 1.34 -5.94
CA TYR A 87 7.19 2.61 -5.60
C TYR A 87 8.21 3.67 -5.18
N LYS A 88 9.10 3.32 -4.24
CA LYS A 88 10.16 4.21 -3.76
C LYS A 88 11.08 4.69 -4.89
N THR A 89 11.57 3.78 -5.75
CA THR A 89 12.48 4.13 -6.86
C THR A 89 11.82 5.03 -7.91
N GLN A 90 10.49 5.01 -8.00
CA GLN A 90 9.71 5.89 -8.86
C GLN A 90 9.30 7.20 -8.17
N GLY A 91 9.78 7.45 -6.95
CA GLY A 91 9.50 8.68 -6.21
C GLY A 91 8.11 8.73 -5.57
N LEU A 92 7.41 7.59 -5.51
CA LEU A 92 6.10 7.47 -4.87
C LEU A 92 6.26 6.99 -3.44
N CYS A 93 5.39 7.45 -2.53
CA CYS A 93 5.34 7.06 -1.11
C CYS A 93 6.70 7.04 -0.38
N VAL A 94 7.72 7.79 -0.83
CA VAL A 94 9.13 7.56 -0.44
C VAL A 94 9.32 7.39 1.06
N ASP A 95 8.75 8.29 1.86
CA ASP A 95 8.88 8.25 3.32
C ASP A 95 8.19 7.03 3.95
N LEU A 96 6.93 6.77 3.59
CA LEU A 96 6.19 5.59 4.05
C LEU A 96 6.87 4.29 3.61
N CYS A 97 7.35 4.26 2.38
CA CYS A 97 8.00 3.11 1.78
C CYS A 97 9.37 2.86 2.41
N ASN A 98 10.11 3.89 2.83
CA ASN A 98 11.29 3.72 3.70
C ASN A 98 10.91 3.18 5.08
N GLN A 99 9.90 3.75 5.76
CA GLN A 99 9.46 3.29 7.08
C GLN A 99 9.06 1.80 7.07
N LEU A 100 8.31 1.38 6.06
CA LEU A 100 7.90 -0.02 5.90
C LEU A 100 9.09 -0.94 5.62
N LEU A 101 10.06 -0.50 4.81
CA LEU A 101 11.24 -1.30 4.46
C LEU A 101 12.29 -1.36 5.59
N GLU A 102 12.45 -0.31 6.39
CA GLU A 102 13.42 -0.27 7.51
C GLU A 102 13.03 -1.25 8.62
N ILE A 103 11.73 -1.33 8.96
CA ILE A 103 11.22 -2.26 9.97
C ILE A 103 11.38 -3.73 9.55
N ALA A 104 11.52 -4.01 8.25
CA ALA A 104 11.75 -5.36 7.74
C ALA A 104 13.19 -5.86 7.95
N LEU A 105 14.16 -4.97 8.20
CA LEU A 105 15.58 -5.29 8.35
C LEU A 105 16.02 -5.53 9.80
N GLU A 106 15.15 -5.33 10.78
CA GLU A 106 15.42 -5.60 12.21
C GLU A 106 14.99 -7.02 12.67
N LYS A 107 14.70 -7.92 11.74
CA LYS A 107 14.39 -9.35 12.00
C LYS A 107 15.33 -10.27 11.26
#